data_AF-A0A132ALI4-F1
#
_entry.id   AF-A0A132ALI4-F1
#
_cell.length_a   1.000
_cell.length_b   1.000
_cell.length_c   1.000
_cell.angle_alpha   90.00
_cell.angle_beta   90.00
_cell.angle_gamma   90.00
#
_symmetry.space_group_name_H-M   'P 1'
#
loop_
_entity.id
_entity.type
_entity.pdbx_description
1 polymer ?
#
loop_
_entity_poly.entity_id
_entity_poly.type
_entity_poly.pdbx_seq_one_letter_code
_entity_poly.pdbx_strand_id
1 'polypeptide(L)'
;MDFIRSMQKRKFLETGLYAIVSVVEEVFYSVKTGEFFNEQYKTLLHNDDHQLDLRGLLIITTSPPLNQYYSEFQNDVIRHNRLEPFNIPYHKKIAIQVPIYGGLLYDAVTVIARAFHRVIENGDDIHNGSIVIGALKNLNYKSILGFNVHMDHNADAEGNYTLLCLKIGEKSSEAQIVGSFDQTDQDLPILRLKKPLQWYGKGPIRSQPECGFHNELCENTEINLMIVCGISVMCNTS
;
A
#
# COMPACT_ATOMS: atom_id res chain seq x y z
N MET A 1 -8.28 -7.01 9.68
CA MET A 1 -8.69 -8.42 9.40
C MET A 1 -10.16 -8.69 9.70
N ASP A 2 -10.72 -8.19 10.81
CA ASP A 2 -12.15 -8.38 11.15
C ASP A 2 -13.11 -7.88 10.06
N PHE A 3 -12.70 -6.85 9.32
CA PHE A 3 -13.41 -6.38 8.14
C PHE A 3 -13.54 -7.47 7.06
N ILE A 4 -12.44 -8.09 6.63
CA ILE A 4 -12.44 -9.15 5.61
C ILE A 4 -13.30 -10.33 6.05
N ARG A 5 -13.16 -10.76 7.31
CA ARG A 5 -13.95 -11.84 7.91
C ARG A 5 -15.45 -11.51 7.89
N SER A 6 -15.82 -10.27 8.20
CA SER A 6 -17.20 -9.81 8.18
C SER A 6 -17.77 -9.78 6.76
N MET A 7 -16.99 -9.28 5.78
CA MET A 7 -17.37 -9.26 4.37
C MET A 7 -17.61 -10.67 3.82
N GLN A 8 -16.74 -11.62 4.20
CA GLN A 8 -16.86 -13.01 3.75
C GLN A 8 -18.03 -13.74 4.41
N LYS A 9 -18.24 -13.56 5.73
CA LYS A 9 -19.42 -14.14 6.42
C LYS A 9 -20.75 -13.65 5.83
N ARG A 10 -20.79 -12.43 5.32
CA ARG A 10 -21.95 -11.84 4.62
C ARG A 10 -22.02 -12.21 3.13
N LYS A 11 -21.08 -13.02 2.62
CA LYS A 11 -20.94 -13.42 1.21
C LYS A 11 -20.76 -12.25 0.24
N PHE A 12 -20.29 -11.10 0.73
CA PHE A 12 -20.09 -9.91 -0.13
C PHE A 12 -18.92 -10.09 -1.09
N LEU A 13 -17.88 -10.84 -0.70
CA LEU A 13 -16.74 -11.10 -1.58
C LEU A 13 -17.14 -11.98 -2.79
N GLU A 14 -18.11 -12.87 -2.63
CA GLU A 14 -18.60 -13.76 -3.70
C GLU A 14 -19.40 -13.00 -4.78
N THR A 15 -19.94 -11.82 -4.46
CA THR A 15 -20.77 -11.04 -5.39
C THR A 15 -19.97 -10.42 -6.55
N GLY A 16 -18.64 -10.29 -6.39
CA GLY A 16 -17.81 -9.55 -7.34
C GLY A 16 -18.09 -8.04 -7.39
N LEU A 17 -18.79 -7.48 -6.38
CA LEU A 17 -19.08 -6.05 -6.29
C LEU A 17 -18.09 -5.29 -5.39
N TYR A 18 -17.28 -6.02 -4.62
CA TYR A 18 -16.38 -5.45 -3.63
C TYR A 18 -14.94 -5.87 -3.88
N ALA A 19 -14.02 -4.92 -3.76
CA ALA A 19 -12.59 -5.14 -3.69
C ALA A 19 -12.11 -4.65 -2.33
N ILE A 20 -11.08 -5.30 -1.79
CA ILE A 20 -10.46 -4.88 -0.54
C ILE A 20 -9.08 -4.34 -0.88
N VAL A 21 -8.87 -3.06 -0.60
CA VAL A 21 -7.58 -2.39 -0.73
C VAL A 21 -7.09 -2.05 0.66
N SER A 22 -5.84 -2.41 0.97
CA SER A 22 -5.15 -2.05 2.20
C SER A 22 -3.93 -1.23 1.85
N VAL A 23 -3.71 -0.13 2.55
CA VAL A 23 -2.44 0.60 2.52
C VAL A 23 -1.68 0.21 3.76
N VAL A 24 -0.43 -0.22 3.58
CA VAL A 24 0.43 -0.63 4.69
C VAL A 24 1.73 0.14 4.59
N GLU A 25 1.99 0.96 5.59
CA GLU A 25 3.22 1.76 5.68
C GLU A 25 4.38 0.90 6.21
N GLU A 26 4.12 0.01 7.16
CA GLU A 26 5.14 -0.86 7.75
C GLU A 26 5.00 -2.31 7.25
N VAL A 27 5.48 -2.58 6.03
CA VAL A 27 5.76 -3.95 5.60
C VAL A 27 7.25 -4.23 5.72
N PHE A 28 7.61 -5.18 6.57
CA PHE A 28 8.98 -5.67 6.64
C PHE A 28 9.30 -6.46 5.37
N TYR A 29 10.14 -5.87 4.52
CA TYR A 29 10.77 -6.57 3.41
C TYR A 29 12.10 -7.15 3.88
N SER A 30 12.23 -8.48 3.80
CA SER A 30 13.47 -9.16 4.12
C SER A 30 14.29 -9.32 2.84
N VAL A 31 15.38 -8.55 2.73
CA VAL A 31 16.35 -8.68 1.61
C VAL A 31 16.93 -10.09 1.53
N LYS A 32 17.09 -10.77 2.67
CA LYS A 32 17.66 -12.12 2.74
C LYS A 32 16.74 -13.18 2.14
N THR A 33 15.44 -13.07 2.38
CA THR A 33 14.46 -14.05 1.89
C THR A 33 13.78 -13.59 0.60
N GLY A 34 13.87 -12.30 0.26
CA GLY A 34 13.14 -11.71 -0.87
C GLY A 34 11.65 -11.57 -0.62
N GLU A 35 11.21 -11.61 0.64
CA GLU A 35 9.80 -11.72 1.01
C GLU A 35 9.29 -10.48 1.73
N PHE A 36 8.02 -10.14 1.47
CA PHE A 36 7.25 -9.15 2.22
C PHE A 36 6.46 -9.82 3.32
N PHE A 37 6.93 -9.78 4.57
CA PHE A 37 6.09 -10.26 5.67
C PHE A 37 6.44 -9.62 7.02
N ASN A 38 5.43 -9.00 7.62
CA ASN A 38 5.32 -8.90 9.07
C ASN A 38 4.95 -10.31 9.61
N GLU A 39 5.53 -10.73 10.74
CA GLU A 39 5.19 -11.97 11.45
C GLU A 39 3.68 -12.11 11.67
N GLN A 40 2.94 -11.00 11.80
CA GLN A 40 1.47 -11.02 11.83
C GLN A 40 0.88 -11.65 10.57
N TYR A 41 1.28 -11.22 9.36
CA TYR A 41 0.75 -11.79 8.11
C TYR A 41 1.18 -13.26 7.93
N LYS A 42 2.42 -13.61 8.30
CA LYS A 42 2.90 -15.01 8.27
C LYS A 42 2.12 -15.92 9.20
N THR A 43 1.93 -15.50 10.45
CA THR A 43 1.16 -16.22 11.46
C THR A 43 -0.31 -16.36 11.05
N LEU A 44 -0.87 -15.36 10.35
CA LEU A 44 -2.24 -15.39 9.85
C LEU A 44 -2.43 -16.27 8.61
N LEU A 45 -1.39 -16.48 7.80
CA LEU A 45 -1.39 -17.43 6.68
C LEU A 45 -1.11 -18.87 7.14
N HIS A 46 -0.43 -19.05 8.27
CA HIS A 46 -0.08 -20.36 8.84
C HIS A 46 -1.07 -20.86 9.90
N ASN A 47 -1.80 -19.99 10.58
CA ASN A 47 -2.86 -20.42 11.48
C ASN A 47 -4.01 -20.99 10.63
N ASP A 48 -4.36 -22.26 10.91
CA ASP A 48 -5.40 -23.11 10.32
C ASP A 48 -6.85 -22.55 10.35
N ASP A 49 -7.05 -21.23 10.35
CA ASP A 49 -8.35 -20.66 10.02
C ASP A 49 -8.50 -20.75 8.48
N HIS A 50 -8.73 -21.97 7.98
CA HIS A 50 -8.95 -22.37 6.58
C HIS A 50 -10.12 -21.65 5.89
N GLN A 51 -10.58 -20.53 6.45
CA GLN A 51 -11.82 -19.87 6.08
C GLN A 51 -11.65 -18.47 5.52
N LEU A 52 -10.46 -17.85 5.51
CA LEU A 52 -10.32 -16.49 4.97
C LEU A 52 -9.86 -16.52 3.51
N ASP A 53 -10.72 -16.10 2.58
CA ASP A 53 -10.35 -15.89 1.18
C ASP A 53 -9.63 -14.55 1.03
N LEU A 54 -8.36 -14.61 0.65
CA LEU A 54 -7.49 -13.46 0.47
C LEU A 54 -7.06 -13.22 -0.98
N ARG A 55 -7.60 -13.97 -1.95
CA ARG A 55 -7.17 -13.91 -3.36
C ARG A 55 -7.37 -12.54 -3.99
N GLY A 56 -8.40 -11.81 -3.58
CA GLY A 56 -8.70 -10.46 -4.06
C GLY A 56 -8.20 -9.31 -3.18
N LEU A 57 -7.35 -9.59 -2.18
CA LEU A 57 -6.77 -8.56 -1.33
C LEU A 57 -5.65 -7.83 -2.09
N LEU A 58 -5.82 -6.52 -2.26
CA LEU A 58 -4.85 -5.62 -2.85
C LEU A 58 -4.12 -4.86 -1.73
N ILE A 59 -2.79 -4.96 -1.66
CA ILE A 59 -2.00 -4.29 -0.63
C ILE A 59 -1.04 -3.30 -1.30
N ILE A 60 -1.18 -2.02 -1.00
CA ILE A 60 -0.25 -0.97 -1.42
C ILE A 60 0.77 -0.79 -0.30
N THR A 61 2.06 -0.88 -0.64
CA THR A 61 3.17 -0.68 0.30
C THR A 61 4.34 -0.01 -0.41
N THR A 62 5.28 0.51 0.36
CA THR A 62 6.58 0.97 -0.16
C THR A 62 7.29 -0.13 -0.95
N SER A 63 7.86 0.23 -2.09
CA SER A 63 8.65 -0.67 -2.93
C SER A 63 9.88 -1.21 -2.19
N PRO A 64 10.28 -2.47 -2.46
CA PRO A 64 11.45 -3.05 -1.82
C PRO A 64 12.73 -2.43 -2.41
N PRO A 65 13.84 -2.41 -1.66
CA PRO A 65 15.12 -1.92 -2.18
C PRO A 65 15.49 -2.63 -3.50
N LEU A 66 15.81 -1.84 -4.53
CA LEU A 66 16.35 -2.31 -5.81
C LEU A 66 17.88 -2.41 -5.81
N ASN A 67 18.53 -1.75 -4.84
CA ASN A 67 19.98 -1.80 -4.71
C ASN A 67 20.43 -3.19 -4.25
N GLN A 68 21.16 -3.90 -5.11
CA GLN A 68 21.71 -5.24 -4.84
C GLN A 68 22.68 -5.27 -3.63
N TYR A 69 23.28 -4.12 -3.30
CA TYR A 69 24.21 -3.97 -2.18
C TYR A 69 23.53 -3.40 -0.92
N TYR A 70 22.20 -3.32 -0.89
CA TYR A 70 21.49 -2.76 0.27
C TYR A 70 21.76 -3.55 1.56
N SER A 71 22.03 -4.85 1.46
CA SER A 71 22.40 -5.69 2.62
C SER A 71 23.73 -5.27 3.26
N GLU A 72 24.68 -4.73 2.48
CA GLU A 72 25.93 -4.18 2.98
C GLU A 72 25.68 -2.92 3.80
N PHE A 73 24.84 -2.01 3.27
CA PHE A 73 24.38 -0.84 4.01
C PHE A 73 23.70 -1.23 5.33
N GLN A 74 22.83 -2.24 5.33
CA GLN A 74 22.19 -2.73 6.57
C GLN A 74 23.21 -3.25 7.58
N ASN A 75 24.25 -3.98 7.13
CA ASN A 75 25.32 -4.46 8.00
C ASN A 75 26.13 -3.29 8.59
N ASP A 76 26.37 -2.24 7.80
CA ASP A 76 27.03 -1.04 8.27
C ASP A 76 26.22 -0.31 9.33
N VAL A 77 24.90 -0.16 9.14
CA VAL A 77 24.01 0.42 10.15
C VAL A 77 24.07 -0.40 11.45
N ILE A 78 23.96 -1.74 11.36
CA ILE A 78 24.03 -2.62 12.53
C ILE A 78 25.39 -2.49 13.24
N ARG A 79 26.49 -2.36 12.48
CA ARG A 79 27.83 -2.17 13.03
C ARG A 79 27.96 -0.84 13.76
N HIS A 80 27.54 0.27 13.14
CA HIS A 80 27.63 1.60 13.74
C HIS A 80 26.72 1.77 14.96
N ASN A 81 25.53 1.16 14.95
CA ASN A 81 24.63 1.19 16.10
C ASN A 81 25.23 0.56 17.37
N ARG A 82 26.28 -0.27 17.25
CA ARG A 82 27.00 -0.85 18.40
C ARG A 82 28.06 0.09 18.98
N LEU A 83 28.40 1.15 18.28
CA LEU A 83 29.36 2.15 18.72
C LEU A 83 28.62 3.29 19.44
N GLU A 84 29.39 4.13 20.13
CA GLU A 84 28.91 5.42 20.62
C GLU A 84 28.30 6.24 19.46
N PRO A 85 27.19 6.99 19.69
CA PRO A 85 26.50 7.20 20.97
C PRO A 85 25.38 6.19 21.27
N PHE A 86 25.08 5.27 20.34
CA PHE A 86 23.88 4.43 20.44
C PHE A 86 24.09 3.18 21.31
N ASN A 87 25.27 2.56 21.25
CA ASN A 87 25.65 1.40 22.07
C ASN A 87 24.59 0.27 22.12
N ILE A 88 23.90 0.00 21.01
CA ILE A 88 22.81 -0.98 20.95
C ILE A 88 23.39 -2.40 21.11
N PRO A 89 23.01 -3.14 22.16
CA PRO A 89 23.59 -4.46 22.42
C PRO A 89 23.13 -5.49 21.38
N TYR A 90 24.07 -6.33 20.96
CA TYR A 90 23.76 -7.47 20.08
C TYR A 90 23.32 -8.68 20.90
N HIS A 91 22.22 -9.30 20.51
CA HIS A 91 21.79 -10.57 21.07
C HIS A 91 21.74 -11.65 19.97
N LYS A 92 22.43 -12.78 20.18
CA LYS A 92 22.58 -13.86 19.17
C LYS A 92 21.25 -14.42 18.64
N LYS A 93 20.17 -14.31 19.43
CA LYS A 93 18.83 -14.79 19.04
C LYS A 93 17.91 -13.68 18.51
N ILE A 94 18.28 -12.41 18.62
CA ILE A 94 17.48 -11.28 18.14
C ILE A 94 18.20 -10.68 16.95
N ALA A 95 17.73 -11.03 15.75
CA ALA A 95 18.19 -10.38 14.54
C ALA A 95 17.57 -8.98 14.47
N ILE A 96 18.36 -7.94 14.74
CA ILE A 96 17.94 -6.55 14.47
C ILE A 96 17.85 -6.40 12.95
N GLN A 97 16.64 -6.21 12.45
CA GLN A 97 16.40 -5.91 11.05
C GLN A 97 16.42 -4.39 10.87
N VAL A 98 17.21 -3.91 9.91
CA VAL A 98 17.23 -2.49 9.55
C VAL A 98 16.08 -2.23 8.59
N PRO A 99 15.04 -1.48 8.99
CA PRO A 99 13.92 -1.18 8.11
C PRO A 99 14.37 -0.28 6.96
N ILE A 100 13.57 -0.19 5.90
CA ILE A 100 13.83 0.72 4.77
C ILE A 100 13.95 2.19 5.20
N TYR A 101 13.31 2.56 6.32
CA TYR A 101 13.39 3.89 6.90
C TYR A 101 14.82 4.30 7.27
N GLY A 102 15.69 3.35 7.61
CA GLY A 102 17.11 3.64 7.81
C GLY A 102 17.78 4.14 6.52
N GLY A 103 17.41 3.56 5.37
CA GLY A 103 17.84 4.04 4.06
C GLY A 103 17.23 5.40 3.69
N LEU A 104 15.93 5.60 3.96
CA LEU A 104 15.27 6.89 3.72
C LEU A 104 15.87 8.03 4.55
N LEU A 105 16.24 7.76 5.80
CA LEU A 105 16.92 8.74 6.66
C LEU A 105 18.33 9.05 6.15
N TYR A 106 19.07 8.03 5.70
CA TYR A 106 20.38 8.23 5.06
C TYR A 106 20.27 9.11 3.81
N ASP A 107 19.26 8.87 2.98
CA ASP A 107 18.98 9.68 1.80
C ASP A 107 18.64 11.12 2.18
N ALA A 108 17.80 11.35 3.19
CA ALA A 108 17.42 12.68 3.64
C ALA A 108 18.65 13.51 4.04
N VAL A 109 19.58 12.93 4.82
CA VAL A 109 20.82 13.62 5.22
C VAL A 109 21.70 13.90 3.99
N THR A 110 21.87 12.92 3.11
CA THR A 110 22.65 13.07 1.87
C THR A 110 22.10 14.17 0.97
N VAL A 111 20.78 14.21 0.79
CA VAL A 111 20.08 15.19 -0.04
C VAL A 111 20.19 16.59 0.54
N ILE A 112 19.99 16.75 1.86
CA ILE A 112 20.18 18.02 2.55
C ILE A 112 21.64 18.51 2.41
N ALA A 113 22.63 17.63 2.58
CA ALA A 113 24.04 17.99 2.40
C ALA A 113 24.33 18.47 0.96
N ARG A 114 23.72 17.85 -0.05
CA ARG A 114 23.81 18.31 -1.45
C ARG A 114 23.17 19.67 -1.66
N ALA A 115 22.07 19.98 -0.98
CA ALA A 115 21.45 21.30 -1.02
C ALA A 115 22.39 22.37 -0.44
N PHE A 116 22.95 22.13 0.74
CA PHE A 116 23.96 23.03 1.32
C PHE A 116 25.17 23.23 0.40
N HIS A 117 25.67 22.16 -0.21
CA HIS A 117 26.76 22.25 -1.17
C HIS A 117 26.44 23.18 -2.34
N ARG A 118 25.24 23.06 -2.95
CA ARG A 118 24.79 23.97 -4.02
C ARG A 118 24.71 25.43 -3.58
N VAL A 119 24.19 25.68 -2.39
CA VAL A 119 24.11 27.04 -1.82
C VAL A 119 25.51 27.64 -1.66
N ILE A 120 26.48 26.84 -1.20
CA ILE A 120 27.89 27.25 -1.08
C ILE A 120 28.50 27.54 -2.46
N GLU A 121 28.28 26.66 -3.45
CA GLU A 121 28.80 26.84 -4.81
C GLU A 121 28.26 28.11 -5.48
N ASN A 122 27.01 28.48 -5.19
CA ASN A 122 26.39 29.71 -5.68
C ASN A 122 26.85 30.97 -4.93
N GLY A 123 27.58 30.83 -3.82
CA GLY A 123 27.99 31.95 -2.97
C GLY A 123 26.84 32.54 -2.14
N ASP A 124 25.77 31.78 -1.93
CA ASP A 124 24.59 32.18 -1.17
C ASP A 124 24.76 31.94 0.34
N ASP A 125 23.87 32.55 1.14
CA ASP A 125 23.87 32.40 2.60
C ASP A 125 23.27 31.05 3.04
N ILE A 126 24.12 30.17 3.57
CA ILE A 126 23.72 28.86 4.13
C ILE A 126 22.85 28.98 5.39
N HIS A 127 22.81 30.12 6.06
CA HIS A 127 21.95 30.37 7.21
C HIS A 127 20.53 30.79 6.79
N ASN A 128 20.32 31.11 5.52
CA ASN A 128 19.00 31.38 4.98
C ASN A 128 18.30 30.06 4.58
N GLY A 129 17.47 29.56 5.50
CA GLY A 129 16.73 28.31 5.30
C GLY A 129 15.86 28.30 4.04
N SER A 130 15.31 29.43 3.60
CA SER A 130 14.52 29.50 2.36
C SER A 130 15.36 29.23 1.12
N ILE A 131 16.63 29.67 1.12
CA ILE A 131 17.56 29.38 0.01
C ILE A 131 17.93 27.90 0.03
N VAL A 132 18.25 27.34 1.21
CA VAL A 132 18.60 25.92 1.35
C VAL A 132 17.44 25.00 0.93
N ILE A 133 16.22 25.28 1.38
CA ILE A 133 15.03 24.53 0.95
C ILE A 133 14.75 24.77 -0.54
N GLY A 134 14.98 25.98 -1.05
CA GLY A 134 14.90 26.27 -2.48
C GLY A 134 15.82 25.37 -3.33
N ALA A 135 17.01 25.06 -2.83
CA ALA A 135 17.99 24.20 -3.51
C ALA A 135 17.60 22.71 -3.55
N LEU A 136 16.60 22.29 -2.76
CA LEU A 136 16.01 20.94 -2.77
C LEU A 136 14.93 20.77 -3.84
N LYS A 137 14.33 21.87 -4.32
CA LYS A 137 13.24 21.82 -5.30
C LYS A 137 13.75 21.31 -6.65
N ASN A 138 12.93 20.51 -7.34
CA ASN A 138 13.24 19.93 -8.66
C ASN A 138 14.59 19.17 -8.69
N LEU A 139 15.00 18.59 -7.55
CA LEU A 139 16.26 17.86 -7.41
C LEU A 139 16.05 16.38 -7.73
N ASN A 140 16.94 15.82 -8.54
CA ASN A 140 17.04 14.39 -8.75
C ASN A 140 18.18 13.78 -7.93
N TYR A 141 17.92 12.64 -7.29
CA TYR A 141 18.97 11.88 -6.59
C TYR A 141 18.78 10.37 -6.72
N LYS A 142 19.88 9.64 -6.54
CA LYS A 142 19.87 8.18 -6.44
C LYS A 142 19.78 7.80 -4.97
N SER A 143 18.68 7.16 -4.59
CA SER A 143 18.46 6.63 -3.24
C SER A 143 19.40 5.46 -2.95
N ILE A 144 19.82 5.30 -1.69
CA ILE A 144 20.54 4.11 -1.22
C ILE A 144 19.71 2.83 -1.38
N LEU A 145 18.38 2.95 -1.41
CA LEU A 145 17.47 1.85 -1.72
C LEU A 145 17.52 1.47 -3.20
N GLY A 146 18.14 2.26 -4.07
CA GLY A 146 18.32 1.99 -5.49
C GLY A 146 17.30 2.65 -6.41
N PHE A 147 16.42 3.50 -5.88
CA PHE A 147 15.47 4.28 -6.68
C PHE A 147 16.11 5.55 -7.25
N ASN A 148 15.65 5.99 -8.42
CA ASN A 148 15.85 7.37 -8.86
C ASN A 148 14.67 8.16 -8.31
N VAL A 149 14.94 9.13 -7.46
CA VAL A 149 13.91 9.93 -6.78
C VAL A 149 13.98 11.36 -7.30
N HIS A 150 12.82 11.89 -7.65
CA HIS A 150 12.63 13.30 -7.95
C HIS A 150 12.02 13.99 -6.73
N MET A 151 12.51 15.19 -6.42
CA MET A 151 11.86 16.12 -5.50
C MET A 151 11.15 17.17 -6.32
N ASP A 152 9.87 17.40 -6.04
CA ASP A 152 9.03 18.28 -6.84
C ASP A 152 9.31 19.79 -6.56
N HIS A 153 8.44 20.64 -7.08
CA HIS A 153 8.52 22.10 -6.89
C HIS A 153 8.21 22.56 -5.45
N ASN A 154 7.64 21.68 -4.62
CA ASN A 154 7.39 21.87 -3.20
C ASN A 154 8.51 21.28 -2.32
N ALA A 155 9.51 20.64 -2.94
CA ALA A 155 10.57 19.87 -2.29
C ALA A 155 10.08 18.59 -1.60
N ASP A 156 8.94 18.06 -2.05
CA ASP A 156 8.42 16.77 -1.62
C ASP A 156 9.07 15.65 -2.45
N ALA A 157 9.58 14.63 -1.77
CA ALA A 157 10.20 13.49 -2.42
C ALA A 157 9.13 12.52 -2.94
N GLU A 158 9.25 12.13 -4.20
CA GLU A 158 8.36 11.15 -4.81
C GLU A 158 8.50 9.75 -4.17
N GLY A 159 7.37 9.18 -3.78
CA GLY A 159 7.32 7.87 -3.15
C GLY A 159 7.31 6.72 -4.16
N ASN A 160 8.11 5.69 -3.90
CA ASN A 160 8.10 4.47 -4.70
C ASN A 160 7.18 3.43 -4.04
N TYR A 161 6.07 3.11 -4.70
CA TYR A 161 5.08 2.17 -4.18
C TYR A 161 4.89 0.97 -5.10
N THR A 162 4.56 -0.16 -4.48
CA THR A 162 4.30 -1.43 -5.14
C THR A 162 2.94 -1.97 -4.71
N LEU A 163 2.29 -2.68 -5.62
CA LEU A 163 1.06 -3.39 -5.36
C LEU A 163 1.40 -4.87 -5.10
N LEU A 164 1.00 -5.37 -3.94
CA LEU A 164 1.09 -6.76 -3.56
C LEU A 164 -0.30 -7.43 -3.63
N CYS A 165 -0.30 -8.70 -4.02
CA CYS A 165 -1.42 -9.61 -3.83
C CYS A 165 -0.93 -10.89 -3.17
N LEU A 166 -1.83 -11.59 -2.48
CA LEU A 166 -1.54 -12.90 -1.93
C LEU A 166 -1.75 -13.98 -3.00
N LYS A 167 -0.67 -14.69 -3.34
CA LYS A 167 -0.74 -15.91 -4.13
C LYS A 167 -0.99 -17.08 -3.18
N ILE A 168 -2.17 -17.66 -3.26
CA ILE A 168 -2.54 -18.86 -2.49
C ILE A 168 -2.08 -20.09 -3.27
N GLY A 169 -1.10 -20.83 -2.76
CA GLY A 169 -0.71 -22.15 -3.23
C GLY A 169 -1.24 -23.26 -2.32
N GLU A 170 -1.13 -24.52 -2.76
CA GLU A 170 -1.62 -25.68 -1.99
C GLU A 170 -0.93 -25.87 -0.63
N LYS A 171 0.32 -25.40 -0.49
CA LYS A 171 1.16 -25.62 0.70
C LYS A 171 1.58 -24.34 1.41
N SER A 172 1.51 -23.20 0.73
CA SER A 172 1.87 -21.90 1.29
C SER A 172 1.17 -20.79 0.54
N SER A 173 0.91 -19.70 1.26
CA SER A 173 0.47 -18.44 0.68
C SER A 173 1.63 -17.45 0.73
N GLU A 174 1.88 -16.75 -0.37
CA GLU A 174 2.99 -15.81 -0.51
C GLU A 174 2.49 -14.44 -0.98
N ALA A 175 2.97 -13.36 -0.37
CA ALA A 175 2.72 -12.01 -0.86
C ALA A 175 3.63 -11.73 -2.06
N GLN A 176 3.03 -11.43 -3.21
CA GLN A 176 3.75 -11.21 -4.45
C GLN A 176 3.52 -9.81 -4.98
N ILE A 177 4.59 -9.18 -5.47
CA ILE A 177 4.49 -7.98 -6.28
C ILE A 177 3.73 -8.32 -7.57
N VAL A 178 2.62 -7.63 -7.79
CA VAL A 178 1.78 -7.74 -8.99
C VAL A 178 1.81 -6.47 -9.85
N GLY A 179 2.27 -5.34 -9.30
CA GLY A 179 2.43 -4.10 -10.05
C GLY A 179 3.26 -3.07 -9.29
N SER A 180 3.65 -2.00 -9.97
CA SER A 180 4.30 -0.83 -9.37
C SER A 180 3.56 0.44 -9.76
N PHE A 181 3.62 1.45 -8.91
CA PHE A 181 3.10 2.77 -9.21
C PHE A 181 4.24 3.58 -9.82
N ASP A 182 4.06 3.97 -11.08
CA ASP A 182 4.98 4.86 -11.77
C ASP A 182 4.46 6.27 -11.62
N GLN A 183 5.30 7.16 -11.07
CA GLN A 183 4.97 8.57 -11.02
C GLN A 183 4.90 9.15 -12.44
N THR A 184 4.01 10.10 -12.64
CA THR A 184 3.89 10.83 -13.90
C THR A 184 3.92 12.33 -13.63
N ASP A 185 4.06 13.12 -14.70
CA ASP A 185 3.93 14.59 -14.62
C ASP A 185 2.52 15.04 -14.16
N GLN A 186 1.57 14.11 -14.04
CA GLN A 186 0.24 14.32 -13.49
C GLN A 186 0.25 14.00 -11.99
N ASP A 187 -0.57 14.70 -11.20
CA ASP A 187 -0.62 14.57 -9.73
C ASP A 187 -0.88 13.14 -9.21
N LEU A 188 -1.38 12.23 -10.05
CA LEU A 188 -1.69 10.85 -9.68
C LEU A 188 -0.72 9.84 -10.34
N PRO A 189 -0.15 8.90 -9.57
CA PRO A 189 0.69 7.86 -10.13
C PRO A 189 -0.13 6.83 -10.92
N ILE A 190 0.48 6.25 -11.95
CA ILE A 190 -0.14 5.22 -12.79
C ILE A 190 0.29 3.84 -12.29
N LEU A 191 -0.68 2.98 -11.99
CA LEU A 191 -0.42 1.58 -11.69
C LEU A 191 -0.04 0.81 -12.97
N ARG A 192 1.20 0.29 -13.00
CA ARG A 192 1.66 -0.68 -14.01
C ARG A 192 1.61 -2.09 -13.46
N LEU A 193 0.64 -2.87 -13.93
CA LEU A 193 0.53 -4.29 -13.60
C LEU A 193 1.62 -5.09 -14.33
N LYS A 194 2.37 -5.89 -13.56
CA LYS A 194 3.36 -6.86 -14.04
C LYS A 194 2.78 -8.27 -14.10
N LYS A 195 1.70 -8.52 -13.37
CA LYS A 195 0.98 -9.79 -13.29
C LYS A 195 -0.53 -9.53 -13.31
N PRO A 196 -1.34 -10.48 -13.80
CA PRO A 196 -2.78 -10.39 -13.69
C PRO A 196 -3.22 -10.38 -12.21
N LEU A 197 -4.19 -9.53 -11.89
CA LEU A 197 -4.82 -9.51 -10.57
C LEU A 197 -5.80 -10.67 -10.45
N GLN A 198 -5.81 -11.29 -9.27
CA GLN A 198 -6.88 -12.18 -8.86
C GLN A 198 -7.99 -11.36 -8.21
N TRP A 199 -9.24 -11.69 -8.54
CA TRP A 199 -10.41 -11.02 -8.01
C TRP A 199 -11.25 -12.03 -7.24
N TYR A 200 -12.02 -11.56 -6.26
CA TYR A 200 -12.99 -12.42 -5.56
C TYR A 200 -14.12 -12.90 -6.49
N GLY A 201 -14.49 -12.07 -7.47
CA GLY A 201 -15.49 -12.38 -8.50
C GLY A 201 -14.89 -12.75 -9.86
N LYS A 202 -15.68 -12.54 -10.92
CA LYS A 202 -15.30 -12.88 -12.31
C LYS A 202 -14.33 -11.90 -12.98
N GLY A 203 -13.96 -10.80 -12.31
CA GLY A 203 -13.11 -9.78 -12.88
C GLY A 203 -13.03 -8.51 -12.02
N PRO A 204 -12.47 -7.42 -12.59
CA PRO A 204 -12.41 -6.13 -11.94
C PRO A 204 -13.78 -5.65 -11.51
N ILE A 205 -13.86 -5.05 -10.33
CA ILE A 205 -15.09 -4.43 -9.86
C ILE A 205 -15.39 -3.15 -10.65
N ARG A 206 -16.67 -2.81 -10.78
CA ARG A 206 -17.05 -1.47 -11.26
C ARG A 206 -16.77 -0.45 -10.17
N SER A 207 -16.39 0.77 -10.58
CA SER A 207 -16.17 1.89 -9.66
C SER A 207 -17.45 2.31 -8.92
N GLN A 208 -18.62 1.97 -9.45
CA GLN A 208 -19.93 2.23 -8.88
C GLN A 208 -20.88 1.04 -9.17
N PRO A 209 -21.80 0.69 -8.25
CA PRO A 209 -22.88 -0.27 -8.51
C PRO A 209 -23.79 0.17 -9.66
N GLU A 210 -24.53 -0.76 -10.26
CA GLU A 210 -25.42 -0.44 -11.41
C GLU A 210 -26.50 0.59 -11.07
N CYS A 211 -27.08 0.50 -9.88
CA CYS A 211 -28.08 1.45 -9.38
C CYS A 211 -27.48 2.63 -8.61
N GLY A 212 -26.16 2.76 -8.54
CA GLY A 212 -25.51 3.72 -7.67
C GLY A 212 -25.47 3.30 -6.19
N PHE A 213 -24.75 4.03 -5.36
CA PHE A 213 -24.55 3.66 -3.94
C PHE A 213 -25.80 3.88 -3.09
N HIS A 214 -26.69 4.75 -3.53
CA HIS A 214 -27.93 5.16 -2.87
C HIS A 214 -29.17 4.84 -3.71
N ASN A 215 -29.06 3.89 -4.65
CA ASN A 215 -30.11 3.56 -5.60
C ASN A 215 -30.53 4.73 -6.51
N GLU A 216 -29.66 5.74 -6.68
CA GLU A 216 -29.95 6.98 -7.39
C GLU A 216 -30.08 6.83 -8.90
N LEU A 217 -29.59 5.72 -9.48
CA LEU A 217 -29.64 5.46 -10.92
C LEU A 217 -30.76 4.50 -11.33
N CYS A 218 -31.45 3.88 -10.39
CA CYS A 218 -32.55 2.95 -10.66
C CYS A 218 -33.90 3.60 -10.36
N GLU A 219 -34.83 3.52 -11.29
CA GLU A 219 -36.19 4.04 -11.08
C GLU A 219 -36.89 3.21 -9.99
N ASN A 220 -37.43 3.91 -8.98
CA ASN A 220 -38.34 3.32 -8.01
C ASN A 220 -39.63 2.93 -8.73
N THR A 221 -39.68 1.70 -9.23
CA THR A 221 -40.94 1.06 -9.59
C THR A 221 -41.63 0.61 -8.32
N GLU A 222 -42.09 1.56 -7.50
CA GLU A 222 -43.14 1.29 -6.53
C GLU A 222 -44.41 0.97 -7.32
N ILE A 223 -44.61 -0.32 -7.62
CA ILE A 223 -45.91 -0.81 -8.05
C ILE A 223 -46.83 -0.70 -6.82
N ASN A 224 -47.56 0.41 -6.73
CA ASN A 224 -48.69 0.57 -5.80
C ASN A 224 -49.79 -0.43 -6.19
N LEU A 225 -49.66 -1.67 -5.71
CA LEU A 225 -50.70 -2.69 -5.85
C LEU A 225 -51.86 -2.35 -4.90
N MET A 226 -52.76 -1.47 -5.32
CA MET A 226 -54.04 -1.29 -4.62
C MET A 226 -54.91 -2.54 -4.83
N ILE A 227 -54.93 -3.43 -3.84
CA ILE A 227 -55.95 -4.48 -3.73
C ILE A 227 -57.24 -3.81 -3.22
N VAL A 228 -58.19 -3.55 -4.12
CA VAL A 228 -59.55 -3.17 -3.74
C VAL A 228 -60.36 -4.44 -3.48
N CYS A 229 -60.49 -4.84 -2.22
CA CYS A 229 -61.44 -5.87 -1.81
C CYS A 229 -62.86 -5.28 -1.75
N GLY A 230 -63.65 -5.50 -2.78
CA GLY A 230 -65.09 -5.21 -2.77
C GLY A 230 -65.85 -6.31 -2.03
N ILE A 231 -66.43 -5.99 -0.87
CA ILE A 231 -67.42 -6.86 -0.21
C ILE A 231 -68.79 -6.49 -0.78
N SER A 232 -69.34 -7.37 -1.61
CA SER A 232 -70.74 -7.27 -2.06
C SER A 232 -71.65 -7.87 -0.99
N VAL A 233 -72.29 -7.03 -0.18
CA VAL A 233 -73.37 -7.45 0.71
C VAL A 233 -74.65 -7.60 -0.13
N MET A 234 -75.10 -8.84 -0.37
CA MET A 234 -76.42 -9.08 -0.92
C MET A 234 -77.48 -8.81 0.17
N CYS A 235 -78.23 -7.71 0.02
CA CYS A 235 -79.48 -7.51 0.74
C CYS A 235 -80.58 -8.35 0.09
N ASN A 236 -81.07 -9.34 0.82
CA ASN A 236 -82.25 -10.11 0.46
C ASN A 236 -83.48 -9.39 1.05
N THR A 237 -84.32 -8.81 0.22
CA THR A 237 -85.63 -8.27 0.65
C THR A 237 -86.69 -9.34 0.46
N SER A 238 -87.34 -9.72 1.57
CA SER A 238 -88.55 -10.55 1.61
C SER A 238 -89.79 -9.72 1.29
#